data_AF-A0A7S2X8S6-F1
#
_entry.id   AF-A0A7S2X8S6-F1
#
_cell.length_a   1.000
_cell.length_b   1.000
_cell.length_c   1.000
_cell.angle_alpha   90.00
_cell.angle_beta   90.00
_cell.angle_gamma   90.00
#
_symmetry.space_group_name_H-M   'P 1'
#
loop_
_entity.id
_entity.type
_entity.pdbx_description
1 polymer ?
#
loop_
_entity_poly.entity_id
_entity_poly.type
_entity_poly.pdbx_seq_one_letter_code
_entity_poly.pdbx_strand_id
1 'polypeptide(L)'
;VELNVFSEHENVDALDHAMASLKKSMKWDEERWGREYDLDVYHIVSVNDFNMGAMENKGLNVFNTALTLAKPETATDMNYMRIEGVIGHEYFHNWTGNRVTCRDWFQLTLKEGLTVFRDQEFSADMWSRTVKRIQDVRSLRGRQFQEDAGPMAHPIRPESYIAMDNFYTMTVRRLHCFIHQRL
;
A
#
# COMPACT_ATOMS: atom_id res chain seq x y z
N VAL A 1 5.04 7.25 -20.03
CA VAL A 1 4.29 7.81 -18.88
C VAL A 1 5.11 8.94 -18.27
N GLU A 2 4.53 10.13 -18.15
CA GLU A 2 5.09 11.25 -17.41
C GLU A 2 4.83 11.06 -15.91
N LEU A 3 5.84 11.22 -15.06
CA LEU A 3 5.75 10.98 -13.62
C LEU A 3 6.03 12.27 -12.86
N ASN A 4 5.09 12.68 -12.01
CA ASN A 4 5.22 13.90 -11.20
C ASN A 4 4.91 13.60 -9.73
N VAL A 5 5.75 14.11 -8.84
CA VAL A 5 5.53 14.07 -7.39
C VAL A 5 5.49 15.50 -6.89
N PHE A 6 4.36 15.90 -6.32
CA PHE A 6 4.07 17.25 -5.87
C PHE A 6 4.07 17.30 -4.34
N SER A 7 4.53 18.43 -3.80
CA SER A 7 4.48 18.76 -2.38
C SER A 7 4.50 20.29 -2.23
N GLU A 8 4.27 20.78 -1.01
CA GLU A 8 4.61 22.17 -0.64
C GLU A 8 6.09 22.48 -0.92
N HIS A 9 6.38 23.74 -1.24
CA HIS A 9 7.66 24.20 -1.81
C HIS A 9 8.87 23.83 -0.93
N GLU A 10 8.73 23.95 0.38
CA GLU A 10 9.75 23.64 1.39
C GLU A 10 10.17 22.16 1.44
N ASN A 11 9.36 21.26 0.87
CA ASN A 11 9.53 19.82 0.99
C ASN A 11 9.97 19.14 -0.32
N VAL A 12 10.10 19.90 -1.41
CA VAL A 12 10.37 19.37 -2.76
C VAL A 12 11.69 18.58 -2.83
N ASP A 13 12.69 18.98 -2.05
CA ASP A 13 14.00 18.33 -1.96
C ASP A 13 14.00 17.02 -1.14
N ALA A 14 12.85 16.58 -0.64
CA ALA A 14 12.67 15.30 0.05
C ALA A 14 11.93 14.23 -0.77
N LEU A 15 11.63 14.51 -2.05
CA LEU A 15 10.76 13.67 -2.90
C LEU A 15 11.49 12.64 -3.75
N ASP A 16 12.82 12.66 -3.78
CA ASP A 16 13.63 11.79 -4.66
C ASP A 16 13.37 10.31 -4.41
N HIS A 17 13.29 9.90 -3.13
CA HIS A 17 13.01 8.52 -2.79
C HIS A 17 11.61 8.08 -3.20
N ALA A 18 10.62 8.98 -3.11
CA ALA A 18 9.26 8.70 -3.57
C ALA A 18 9.22 8.47 -5.09
N MET A 19 9.88 9.34 -5.85
CA MET A 19 10.00 9.19 -7.31
C MET A 19 10.74 7.91 -7.70
N ALA A 20 11.83 7.57 -7.02
CA ALA A 20 12.56 6.33 -7.26
C ALA A 20 11.71 5.09 -6.96
N SER A 21 10.97 5.11 -5.84
CA SER A 21 10.07 4.03 -5.43
C SER A 21 8.94 3.81 -6.44
N LEU A 22 8.36 4.88 -6.99
CA LEU A 22 7.33 4.79 -8.03
C LEU A 22 7.86 4.08 -9.27
N LYS A 23 9.04 4.48 -9.77
CA LYS A 23 9.67 3.85 -10.94
C LYS A 23 9.97 2.36 -10.71
N LYS A 24 10.46 2.00 -9.53
CA LYS A 24 10.68 0.58 -9.15
C LYS A 24 9.37 -0.20 -9.12
N SER A 25 8.31 0.40 -8.58
CA SER A 25 6.98 -0.23 -8.50
C SER A 25 6.41 -0.52 -9.88
N MET A 26 6.49 0.45 -10.79
CA MET A 26 6.09 0.28 -12.20
C MET A 26 6.82 -0.90 -12.86
N LYS A 27 8.15 -0.86 -12.81
CA LYS A 27 8.99 -1.90 -13.41
C LYS A 27 8.74 -3.28 -12.81
N TRP A 28 8.64 -3.37 -11.48
CA TRP A 28 8.40 -4.65 -10.82
C TRP A 28 7.05 -5.25 -11.20
N ASP A 29 5.99 -4.45 -11.34
CA ASP A 29 4.67 -4.98 -11.71
C ASP A 29 4.63 -5.48 -13.17
N GLU A 30 5.39 -4.83 -14.06
CA GLU A 30 5.63 -5.31 -15.42
C GLU A 30 6.38 -6.66 -15.41
N GLU A 31 7.51 -6.75 -14.68
CA GLU A 31 8.35 -7.94 -14.65
C GLU A 31 7.70 -9.13 -13.93
N ARG A 32 7.02 -8.88 -12.80
CA ARG A 32 6.45 -9.93 -11.94
C ARG A 32 5.07 -10.37 -12.38
N TRP A 33 4.23 -9.43 -12.83
CA TRP A 33 2.81 -9.68 -13.10
C TRP A 33 2.40 -9.32 -14.54
N GLY A 34 3.29 -8.78 -15.37
CA GLY A 34 2.98 -8.34 -16.73
C GLY A 34 1.96 -7.20 -16.76
N ARG A 35 2.01 -6.31 -15.77
CA ARG A 35 1.04 -5.23 -15.59
C ARG A 35 1.65 -3.88 -15.96
N GLU A 36 1.39 -3.44 -17.19
CA GLU A 36 1.75 -2.09 -17.64
C GLU A 36 0.75 -1.04 -17.11
N TYR A 37 1.23 0.19 -16.97
CA TYR A 37 0.37 1.34 -16.67
C TYR A 37 -0.45 1.75 -17.89
N ASP A 38 -1.65 2.30 -17.67
CA ASP A 38 -2.68 2.48 -18.71
C ASP A 38 -3.06 3.95 -19.00
N LEU A 39 -2.30 4.92 -18.49
CA LEU A 39 -2.48 6.35 -18.78
C LEU A 39 -1.14 7.02 -19.16
N ASP A 40 -1.23 8.23 -19.70
CA ASP A 40 -0.07 9.00 -20.13
C ASP A 40 0.70 9.66 -18.97
N VAL A 41 0.01 9.94 -17.86
CA VAL A 41 0.55 10.64 -16.69
C VAL A 41 0.26 9.90 -15.39
N TYR A 42 1.19 9.96 -14.44
CA TYR A 42 1.01 9.49 -13.07
C TYR A 42 1.42 10.61 -12.11
N HIS A 43 0.50 11.02 -11.23
CA HIS A 43 0.76 12.05 -10.24
C HIS A 43 0.67 11.51 -8.82
N ILE A 44 1.60 11.94 -7.98
CA ILE A 44 1.55 11.77 -6.52
C ILE A 44 1.49 13.18 -5.92
N VAL A 45 0.53 13.44 -5.04
CA VAL A 45 0.45 14.69 -4.28
C VAL A 45 0.65 14.38 -2.80
N SER A 46 1.66 15.00 -2.21
CA SER A 46 1.97 14.89 -0.79
C SER A 46 1.29 15.99 0.00
N VAL A 47 0.55 15.62 1.05
CA VAL A 47 -0.21 16.55 1.92
C VAL A 47 0.09 16.27 3.40
N ASN A 48 0.11 17.33 4.21
CA ASN A 48 0.39 17.24 5.64
C ASN A 48 -0.78 16.63 6.42
N ASP A 49 -2.00 17.07 6.13
CA ASP A 49 -3.22 16.65 6.84
C ASP A 49 -3.95 15.55 6.07
N PHE A 50 -3.72 14.29 6.48
CA PHE A 50 -4.38 13.13 5.87
C PHE A 50 -4.68 12.06 6.92
N ASN A 51 -5.95 11.64 7.01
CA ASN A 51 -6.40 10.63 7.98
C ASN A 51 -5.79 9.24 7.71
N MET A 52 -5.63 8.91 6.44
CA MET A 52 -5.05 7.64 5.98
C MET A 52 -3.56 7.80 5.67
N GLY A 53 -2.92 6.70 5.26
CA GLY A 53 -1.55 6.76 4.79
C GLY A 53 -1.44 7.37 3.39
N ALA A 54 -2.18 6.79 2.45
CA ALA A 54 -2.27 7.24 1.08
C ALA A 54 -3.60 6.77 0.46
N MET A 55 -3.88 7.19 -0.77
CA MET A 55 -5.11 6.87 -1.48
C MET A 55 -4.84 6.73 -2.98
N GLU A 56 -5.36 5.65 -3.57
CA GLU A 56 -5.08 5.18 -4.93
C GLU A 56 -5.89 5.88 -6.05
N ASN A 57 -6.25 7.15 -5.89
CA ASN A 57 -7.10 7.84 -6.87
C ASN A 57 -6.45 7.76 -8.27
N LYS A 58 -7.19 7.24 -9.24
CA LYS A 58 -6.65 6.86 -10.57
C LYS A 58 -5.91 8.02 -11.24
N GLY A 59 -4.58 7.89 -11.34
CA GLY A 59 -3.70 8.86 -11.98
C GLY A 59 -3.30 10.07 -11.10
N LEU A 60 -3.86 10.20 -9.90
CA LEU A 60 -3.59 11.29 -8.96
C LEU A 60 -3.62 10.79 -7.51
N ASN A 61 -2.65 9.99 -7.13
CA ASN A 61 -2.59 9.45 -5.79
C ASN A 61 -2.30 10.56 -4.78
N VAL A 62 -2.94 10.51 -3.62
CA VAL A 62 -2.74 11.48 -2.52
C VAL A 62 -2.09 10.75 -1.36
N PHE A 63 -1.00 11.28 -0.84
CA PHE A 63 -0.21 10.68 0.22
C PHE A 63 -0.05 11.62 1.41
N ASN A 64 -0.01 11.06 2.61
CA ASN A 64 0.52 11.76 3.77
C ASN A 64 2.03 12.03 3.60
N THR A 65 2.52 13.20 4.01
CA THR A 65 3.94 13.56 3.92
C THR A 65 4.86 12.57 4.62
N ALA A 66 4.42 11.94 5.72
CA ALA A 66 5.17 10.89 6.40
C ALA A 66 5.43 9.63 5.55
N LEU A 67 4.77 9.51 4.40
CA LEU A 67 4.86 8.39 3.45
C LEU A 67 5.39 8.80 2.07
N THR A 68 5.97 10.00 1.96
CA THR A 68 6.62 10.47 0.72
C THR A 68 7.94 11.19 0.98
N LEU A 69 8.04 11.97 2.07
CA LEU A 69 9.24 12.76 2.35
C LEU A 69 10.32 11.90 3.02
N ALA A 70 11.52 11.89 2.43
CA ALA A 70 12.68 11.26 3.05
C ALA A 70 13.98 12.02 2.72
N LYS A 71 14.77 12.30 3.75
CA LYS A 71 16.16 12.74 3.65
C LYS A 71 17.04 11.95 4.59
N PRO A 72 18.33 11.71 4.29
CA PRO A 72 19.24 10.98 5.17
C PRO A 72 19.32 11.56 6.59
N GLU A 73 19.12 12.87 6.74
CA GLU A 73 19.20 13.57 8.01
C GLU A 73 17.94 13.43 8.87
N THR A 74 16.78 13.09 8.26
CA THR A 74 15.47 13.12 8.93
C THR A 74 14.73 11.78 8.91
N ALA A 75 15.04 10.90 7.97
CA ALA A 75 14.34 9.64 7.75
C ALA A 75 15.22 8.45 8.12
N THR A 76 14.69 7.53 8.91
CA THR A 76 15.34 6.25 9.24
C THR A 76 15.24 5.27 8.08
N ASP A 77 16.05 4.21 8.06
CA ASP A 77 15.92 3.11 7.09
C ASP A 77 14.49 2.54 7.05
N MET A 78 13.83 2.46 8.20
CA MET A 78 12.44 2.01 8.29
C MET A 78 11.47 2.99 7.63
N ASN A 79 11.76 4.29 7.63
CA ASN A 79 10.97 5.27 6.87
C ASN A 79 11.16 5.05 5.36
N TYR A 80 12.40 4.88 4.89
CA TYR A 80 12.68 4.59 3.47
C TYR A 80 11.96 3.32 2.99
N MET A 81 12.06 2.22 3.74
CA MET A 81 11.37 0.96 3.42
C MET A 81 9.85 1.13 3.41
N ARG A 82 9.29 1.88 4.37
CA ARG A 82 7.84 2.10 4.46
C ARG A 82 7.31 2.98 3.33
N ILE A 83 8.05 4.02 2.95
CA ILE A 83 7.71 4.87 1.80
C ILE A 83 7.71 4.04 0.52
N GLU A 84 8.75 3.23 0.30
CA GLU A 84 8.82 2.38 -0.90
C GLU A 84 7.66 1.37 -0.94
N GLY A 85 7.38 0.70 0.18
CA GLY A 85 6.28 -0.26 0.28
C GLY A 85 4.91 0.37 0.02
N VAL A 86 4.61 1.55 0.58
CA VAL A 86 3.30 2.21 0.37
C VAL A 86 3.19 2.80 -1.03
N ILE A 87 4.26 3.37 -1.60
CA ILE A 87 4.22 3.82 -3.00
C ILE A 87 3.95 2.65 -3.95
N GLY A 88 4.58 1.49 -3.69
CA GLY A 88 4.24 0.25 -4.38
C GLY A 88 2.77 -0.11 -4.21
N HIS A 89 2.27 -0.15 -2.97
CA HIS A 89 0.87 -0.45 -2.66
C HIS A 89 -0.12 0.37 -3.49
N GLU A 90 0.00 1.70 -3.44
CA GLU A 90 -0.94 2.58 -4.16
C GLU A 90 -0.79 2.49 -5.68
N TYR A 91 0.42 2.21 -6.19
CA TYR A 91 0.61 1.94 -7.61
C TYR A 91 -0.05 0.62 -8.03
N PHE A 92 0.11 -0.43 -7.23
CA PHE A 92 -0.44 -1.76 -7.53
C PHE A 92 -1.97 -1.78 -7.56
N HIS A 93 -2.61 -0.91 -6.78
CA HIS A 93 -4.05 -0.68 -6.86
C HIS A 93 -4.54 -0.25 -8.25
N ASN A 94 -3.67 0.29 -9.11
CA ASN A 94 -4.02 0.61 -10.50
C ASN A 94 -4.68 -0.58 -11.22
N TRP A 95 -4.19 -1.80 -10.96
CA TRP A 95 -4.78 -3.04 -11.43
C TRP A 95 -5.72 -3.67 -10.40
N THR A 96 -5.27 -3.82 -9.16
CA THR A 96 -5.99 -4.54 -8.08
C THR A 96 -6.77 -3.57 -7.18
N GLY A 97 -7.75 -2.88 -7.76
CA GLY A 97 -8.60 -1.92 -7.05
C GLY A 97 -9.29 -0.92 -7.97
N ASN A 98 -8.56 -0.47 -9.00
CA ASN A 98 -9.06 0.51 -9.97
C ASN A 98 -9.58 -0.15 -11.24
N ARG A 99 -8.72 -0.83 -12.01
CA ARG A 99 -9.11 -1.54 -13.26
C ARG A 99 -10.11 -2.65 -13.00
N VAL A 100 -9.88 -3.43 -11.95
CA VAL A 100 -10.85 -4.36 -11.38
C VAL A 100 -11.17 -3.85 -9.99
N THR A 101 -12.42 -3.38 -9.81
CA THR A 101 -12.87 -2.77 -8.56
C THR A 101 -13.89 -3.63 -7.82
N CYS A 102 -14.21 -3.25 -6.59
CA CYS A 102 -15.15 -3.95 -5.74
C CYS A 102 -16.59 -3.71 -6.21
N ARG A 103 -17.39 -4.79 -6.31
CA ARG A 103 -18.83 -4.68 -6.58
C ARG A 103 -19.57 -3.94 -5.47
N ASP A 104 -19.16 -4.19 -4.24
CA ASP A 104 -19.69 -3.60 -3.01
C ASP A 104 -18.58 -3.58 -1.95
N TRP A 105 -18.76 -2.76 -0.91
CA TRP A 105 -17.73 -2.55 0.12
C TRP A 105 -17.46 -3.76 1.00
N PHE A 106 -18.37 -4.74 1.06
CA PHE A 106 -18.06 -6.00 1.74
C PHE A 106 -16.89 -6.73 1.07
N GLN A 107 -16.69 -6.51 -0.23
CA GLN A 107 -15.55 -7.06 -0.98
C GLN A 107 -14.24 -6.29 -0.76
N LEU A 108 -14.13 -5.37 0.20
CA LEU A 108 -12.93 -4.55 0.39
C LEU A 108 -11.63 -5.37 0.43
N THR A 109 -11.66 -6.57 1.03
CA THR A 109 -10.51 -7.48 1.07
C THR A 109 -10.01 -7.93 -0.31
N LEU A 110 -10.86 -7.92 -1.34
CA LEU A 110 -10.49 -8.24 -2.71
C LEU A 110 -9.41 -7.29 -3.22
N LYS A 111 -9.58 -5.97 -3.02
CA LYS A 111 -8.57 -4.98 -3.40
C LYS A 111 -7.47 -4.89 -2.34
N GLU A 112 -7.84 -4.68 -1.09
CA GLU A 112 -6.88 -4.41 -0.01
C GLU A 112 -5.98 -5.61 0.25
N GLY A 113 -6.57 -6.79 0.42
CA GLY A 113 -5.83 -7.99 0.78
C GLY A 113 -4.93 -8.51 -0.34
N LEU A 114 -5.35 -8.35 -1.61
CA LEU A 114 -4.51 -8.68 -2.77
C LEU A 114 -3.41 -7.64 -3.00
N THR A 115 -3.70 -6.35 -2.85
CA THR A 115 -2.69 -5.31 -2.98
C THR A 115 -1.67 -5.36 -1.84
N VAL A 116 -2.09 -5.68 -0.61
CA VAL A 116 -1.15 -5.97 0.50
C VAL A 116 -0.22 -7.12 0.16
N PHE A 117 -0.73 -8.21 -0.40
CA PHE A 117 0.12 -9.30 -0.86
C PHE A 117 1.15 -8.84 -1.91
N ARG A 118 0.73 -8.00 -2.86
CA ARG A 118 1.61 -7.45 -3.90
C ARG A 118 2.70 -6.54 -3.32
N ASP A 119 2.37 -5.65 -2.37
CA ASP A 119 3.37 -4.81 -1.70
C ASP A 119 4.35 -5.63 -0.84
N GLN A 120 3.89 -6.73 -0.26
CA GLN A 120 4.73 -7.62 0.53
C GLN A 120 5.76 -8.32 -0.34
N GLU A 121 5.34 -8.86 -1.49
CA GLU A 121 6.24 -9.47 -2.47
C GLU A 121 7.21 -8.45 -3.07
N PHE A 122 6.72 -7.25 -3.40
CA PHE A 122 7.56 -6.16 -3.89
C PHE A 122 8.64 -5.78 -2.87
N SER A 123 8.24 -5.51 -1.62
CA SER A 123 9.18 -5.16 -0.55
C SER A 123 10.18 -6.29 -0.25
N ALA A 124 9.74 -7.55 -0.37
CA ALA A 124 10.59 -8.72 -0.20
C ALA A 124 11.66 -8.83 -1.29
N ASP A 125 11.34 -8.47 -2.52
CA ASP A 125 12.26 -8.47 -3.67
C ASP A 125 13.20 -7.25 -3.68
N MET A 126 12.73 -6.09 -3.21
CA MET A 126 13.56 -4.88 -3.13
C MET A 126 14.57 -4.94 -1.97
N TRP A 127 14.22 -5.61 -0.88
CA TRP A 127 15.02 -5.68 0.34
C TRP A 127 15.37 -7.13 0.71
N SER A 128 14.90 -7.58 1.86
CA SER A 128 15.13 -8.93 2.36
C SER A 128 13.80 -9.63 2.58
N ARG A 129 13.52 -10.63 1.74
CA ARG A 129 12.35 -11.51 1.86
C ARG A 129 12.18 -12.09 3.26
N THR A 130 13.27 -12.53 3.89
CA THR A 130 13.23 -13.07 5.26
C THR A 130 12.82 -12.01 6.28
N VAL A 131 13.44 -10.82 6.24
CA VAL A 131 13.13 -9.74 7.19
C VAL A 131 11.70 -9.26 7.00
N LYS A 132 11.27 -9.05 5.75
CA LYS A 132 9.90 -8.64 5.41
C LYS A 132 8.90 -9.66 5.95
N ARG A 133 9.12 -10.95 5.72
CA ARG A 133 8.24 -12.01 6.25
C ARG A 133 8.16 -12.00 7.77
N ILE A 134 9.29 -11.80 8.47
CA ILE A 134 9.30 -11.69 9.94
C ILE A 134 8.48 -10.48 10.40
N GLN A 135 8.65 -9.32 9.77
CA GLN A 135 7.89 -8.10 10.08
C GLN A 135 6.39 -8.30 9.90
N ASP A 136 5.96 -8.92 8.80
CA ASP A 136 4.56 -9.19 8.52
C ASP A 136 3.94 -10.16 9.53
N VAL A 137 4.64 -11.25 9.87
CA VAL A 137 4.18 -12.21 10.89
C VAL A 137 4.10 -11.56 12.28
N ARG A 138 5.05 -10.67 12.62
CA ARG A 138 5.01 -9.92 13.88
C ARG A 138 3.80 -8.98 13.93
N SER A 139 3.51 -8.27 12.84
CA SER A 139 2.33 -7.40 12.73
C SER A 139 1.03 -8.20 12.86
N LEU A 140 0.94 -9.34 12.18
CA LEU A 140 -0.21 -10.25 12.25
C LEU A 140 -0.48 -10.72 13.68
N ARG A 141 0.54 -11.25 14.36
CA ARG A 141 0.41 -11.76 15.74
C ARG A 141 0.17 -10.64 16.76
N GLY A 142 0.79 -9.48 16.56
CA GLY A 142 0.74 -8.37 17.50
C GLY A 142 -0.53 -7.52 17.41
N ARG A 143 -1.15 -7.42 16.22
CA ARG A 143 -2.32 -6.57 15.98
C ARG A 143 -3.53 -7.37 15.53
N GLN A 144 -3.40 -8.12 14.43
CA GLN A 144 -4.55 -8.79 13.84
C GLN A 144 -5.13 -9.87 14.76
N PHE A 145 -4.30 -10.67 15.44
CA PHE A 145 -4.81 -11.71 16.36
C PHE A 145 -5.57 -11.11 17.55
N GLN A 146 -5.22 -9.90 17.98
CA GLN A 146 -5.95 -9.20 19.04
C GLN A 146 -7.30 -8.69 18.54
N GLU A 147 -7.35 -8.17 17.30
CA GLU A 147 -8.60 -7.76 16.64
C GLU A 147 -9.56 -8.94 16.43
N ASP A 148 -9.05 -10.08 15.96
CA ASP A 148 -9.80 -11.32 15.71
C ASP A 148 -10.33 -11.98 16.99
N ALA A 149 -9.73 -11.66 18.14
CA ALA A 149 -10.17 -12.12 19.46
C ALA A 149 -10.98 -11.06 20.23
N GLY A 150 -11.19 -9.89 19.62
CA GLY A 150 -11.83 -8.73 20.25
C GLY A 150 -13.31 -8.57 19.89
N PRO A 151 -13.98 -7.55 20.46
CA PRO A 151 -15.40 -7.26 20.18
C PRO A 151 -15.68 -6.86 18.72
N MET A 152 -14.65 -6.44 18.00
CA MET A 152 -14.71 -6.08 16.58
C MET A 152 -14.30 -7.25 15.66
N ALA A 153 -14.21 -8.48 16.17
CA ALA A 153 -13.89 -9.64 15.35
C ALA A 153 -14.89 -9.80 14.20
N HIS A 154 -14.38 -9.96 12.98
CA HIS A 154 -15.19 -10.10 11.77
C HIS A 154 -14.43 -10.93 10.72
N PRO A 155 -15.12 -11.65 9.81
CA PRO A 155 -14.44 -12.30 8.69
C PRO A 155 -13.76 -11.28 7.77
N ILE A 156 -12.80 -11.74 6.96
CA ILE A 156 -12.10 -10.90 5.97
C ILE A 156 -13.07 -10.20 4.98
N ARG A 157 -14.22 -10.83 4.72
CA ARG A 157 -15.36 -10.26 4.01
C ARG A 157 -16.48 -10.09 5.03
N PRO A 158 -16.66 -8.90 5.63
CA PRO A 158 -17.65 -8.67 6.66
C PRO A 158 -19.06 -9.05 6.21
N GLU A 159 -19.91 -9.47 7.15
CA GLU A 159 -21.32 -9.80 6.86
C GLU A 159 -22.26 -8.60 7.08
N SER A 160 -21.84 -7.65 7.91
CA SER A 160 -22.58 -6.42 8.20
C SER A 160 -21.64 -5.32 8.71
N TYR A 161 -21.96 -4.06 8.45
CA TYR A 161 -21.31 -2.89 9.05
C TYR A 161 -22.32 -1.75 9.24
N ILE A 162 -22.01 -0.82 10.16
CA ILE A 162 -22.77 0.44 10.31
C ILE A 162 -22.05 1.55 9.53
N ALA A 163 -20.74 1.72 9.79
CA ALA A 163 -19.88 2.65 9.07
C ALA A 163 -18.71 1.86 8.44
N MET A 164 -18.55 1.97 7.12
CA MET A 164 -17.55 1.19 6.39
C MET A 164 -16.11 1.61 6.73
N ASP A 165 -15.90 2.86 7.10
CA ASP A 165 -14.58 3.39 7.48
C ASP A 165 -13.96 2.62 8.66
N ASN A 166 -14.80 2.02 9.52
CA ASN A 166 -14.36 1.17 10.64
C ASN A 166 -13.82 -0.20 10.19
N PHE A 167 -13.98 -0.57 8.92
CA PHE A 167 -13.59 -1.87 8.37
C PHE A 167 -12.33 -1.81 7.49
N TYR A 168 -11.61 -0.69 7.47
CA TYR A 168 -10.22 -0.61 6.99
C TYR A 168 -9.26 -1.21 8.02
N THR A 169 -9.45 -2.49 8.34
CA THR A 169 -8.82 -3.20 9.46
C THR A 169 -7.69 -4.13 9.04
N MET A 170 -6.94 -4.63 10.02
CA MET A 170 -5.89 -5.62 9.78
C MET A 170 -6.47 -6.94 9.26
N THR A 171 -7.70 -7.29 9.68
CA THR A 171 -8.37 -8.50 9.24
C THR A 171 -8.79 -8.42 7.77
N VAL A 172 -9.33 -7.29 7.30
CA VAL A 172 -9.62 -7.09 5.86
C VAL A 172 -8.37 -7.22 4.99
N ARG A 173 -7.22 -6.80 5.50
CA ARG A 173 -5.90 -6.90 4.82
C ARG A 173 -5.25 -8.29 4.88
N ARG A 174 -5.85 -9.26 5.59
CA ARG A 174 -5.25 -10.59 5.84
C ARG A 174 -5.38 -11.59 4.69
N LEU A 175 -6.09 -11.29 3.59
CA LEU A 175 -6.22 -12.20 2.44
C LEU A 175 -4.87 -12.76 1.97
N HIS A 176 -3.79 -11.96 2.03
CA HIS A 176 -2.43 -12.38 1.71
C HIS A 176 -2.00 -13.68 2.43
N CYS A 177 -2.41 -13.91 3.68
CA CYS A 177 -2.08 -15.14 4.41
C CYS A 177 -2.69 -16.38 3.76
N PHE A 178 -3.90 -16.26 3.18
CA PHE A 178 -4.52 -17.35 2.43
C PHE A 178 -3.86 -17.55 1.07
N ILE A 179 -3.44 -16.46 0.41
CA ILE A 179 -2.73 -16.51 -0.87
C ILE A 179 -1.37 -17.24 -0.68
N HIS A 180 -0.59 -16.86 0.33
CA HIS A 180 0.70 -17.50 0.64
C HIS A 180 0.60 -18.98 1.03
N GLN A 181 -0.56 -19.47 1.48
CA GLN A 181 -0.74 -20.88 1.83
C GLN A 181 -1.06 -21.76 0.61
N ARG A 182 -1.40 -21.15 -0.53
CA ARG A 182 -1.83 -21.85 -1.75
C ARG A 182 -0.86 -21.74 -2.92
N LEU A 183 0.19 -20.94 -2.79
CA LEU A 183 1.31 -20.80 -3.73
C LEU A 183 2.57 -21.42 -3.11
#